data_AF-A0A178DFQ1-F1
#
_entry.id   AF-A0A178DFQ1-F1
#
_cell.length_a   1.000
_cell.length_b   1.000
_cell.length_c   1.000
_cell.angle_alpha   90.00
_cell.angle_beta   90.00
_cell.angle_gamma   90.00
#
_symmetry.space_group_name_H-M   'P 1'
#
loop_
_entity.id
_entity.type
_entity.pdbx_description
1 polymer ?
#
loop_
_entity_poly.entity_id
_entity_poly.type
_entity_poly.pdbx_seq_one_letter_code
_entity_poly.pdbx_strand_id
1 'polypeptide(L)'
;MASETGLKAETETETEVDAVVMGPRETIAVGQRVSEEGLQKDGSVSGNQNLSVESDVDIDAGATATAKTTTTTPATTTAATAAATDQEKRDLIGHYADLFFHHFRRHRDPLERMDVVNHEIWGRAKLDRRYLSICALHAEYFLMMSQYLRHTPDVLESACRELSKFLDVQQYWWPLCVNLPTSSQARRLALVDAVFERVRDPNFDVAAFQAEYAASHSEDFDEGVVDILHAWLNVAAAAGGEARNIH
;
A
#
# COMPACT_ATOMS: atom_id res chain seq x y z
N MET A 1 -78.89 11.10 9.81
CA MET A 1 -78.38 10.40 11.01
C MET A 1 -76.87 10.32 10.78
N ALA A 2 -75.99 11.03 11.50
CA ALA A 2 -75.88 11.19 12.97
C ALA A 2 -75.58 9.83 13.63
N SER A 3 -74.55 9.66 14.46
CA SER A 3 -73.79 10.64 15.28
C SER A 3 -72.27 10.29 15.34
N GLU A 4 -71.34 11.27 15.27
CA GLU A 4 -70.62 11.95 16.38
C GLU A 4 -69.54 11.07 17.07
N THR A 5 -68.23 11.30 16.83
CA THR A 5 -67.25 12.23 17.50
C THR A 5 -66.46 11.62 18.65
N GLY A 6 -65.16 11.94 18.76
CA GLY A 6 -64.34 11.66 19.94
C GLY A 6 -62.89 12.18 19.82
N LEU A 7 -62.64 13.41 20.28
CA LEU A 7 -61.29 14.01 20.38
C LEU A 7 -60.75 13.96 21.81
N LYS A 8 -59.44 13.70 21.94
CA LYS A 8 -58.48 14.20 22.96
C LYS A 8 -57.08 13.67 22.57
N ALA A 9 -55.97 14.40 22.46
CA ALA A 9 -55.51 15.73 22.95
C ALA A 9 -54.90 15.73 24.37
N GLU A 10 -53.70 16.31 24.46
CA GLU A 10 -52.88 16.65 25.65
C GLU A 10 -52.31 15.42 26.42
N THR A 11 -51.15 15.48 27.11
CA THR A 11 -50.38 16.64 27.64
C THR A 11 -48.88 16.63 27.29
N GLU A 12 -48.22 17.78 27.47
CA GLU A 12 -46.76 17.99 27.35
C GLU A 12 -45.99 17.59 28.63
N THR A 13 -44.66 17.46 28.54
CA THR A 13 -43.72 17.72 29.65
C THR A 13 -42.40 18.29 29.10
N GLU A 14 -42.10 19.56 29.37
CA GLU A 14 -40.76 20.15 29.21
C GLU A 14 -39.96 20.02 30.50
N THR A 15 -38.70 19.57 30.43
CA THR A 15 -37.56 19.86 31.35
C THR A 15 -36.34 19.05 30.89
N GLU A 16 -35.09 19.47 31.04
CA GLU A 16 -34.54 20.78 31.45
C GLU A 16 -33.25 21.05 30.66
N VAL A 17 -32.73 22.28 30.73
CA VAL A 17 -31.49 22.70 30.07
C VAL A 17 -30.29 22.38 30.95
N ASP A 18 -29.19 21.87 30.37
CA ASP A 18 -27.87 22.23 30.86
C ASP A 18 -26.86 22.37 29.71
N ALA A 19 -26.00 23.39 29.79
CA ALA A 19 -25.12 23.85 28.73
C ALA A 19 -23.74 24.21 29.28
N VAL A 20 -22.90 23.20 29.47
CA VAL A 20 -21.56 23.38 30.04
C VAL A 20 -20.58 23.90 28.99
N VAL A 21 -19.97 25.04 29.33
CA VAL A 21 -19.07 25.88 28.51
C VAL A 21 -17.74 25.19 28.17
N MET A 22 -17.12 25.59 27.04
CA MET A 22 -15.84 25.05 26.57
C MET A 22 -14.59 25.50 27.36
N GLY A 23 -13.68 24.54 27.55
CA GLY A 23 -12.23 24.77 27.60
C GLY A 23 -11.56 24.68 28.98
N PRO A 24 -10.21 24.72 29.05
CA PRO A 24 -9.23 24.80 27.96
C PRO A 24 -8.43 23.48 27.75
N ARG A 25 -7.37 23.55 26.92
CA ARG A 25 -6.38 22.45 26.76
C ARG A 25 -5.50 22.32 28.00
N GLU A 26 -5.14 21.08 28.36
CA GLU A 26 -3.90 20.80 29.08
C GLU A 26 -3.03 19.79 28.31
N THR A 27 -1.71 19.94 28.45
CA THR A 27 -0.70 19.17 27.71
C THR A 27 0.01 18.23 28.67
N ILE A 28 -0.07 16.91 28.44
CA ILE A 28 0.71 15.94 29.22
C ILE A 28 1.78 15.30 28.33
N ALA A 29 3.02 15.70 28.56
CA ALA A 29 4.21 15.02 28.08
C ALA A 29 5.15 14.80 29.27
N VAL A 30 5.25 13.56 29.75
CA VAL A 30 6.28 12.98 30.62
C VAL A 30 6.06 11.45 30.59
N GLY A 31 7.07 10.59 30.55
CA GLY A 31 8.50 10.88 30.52
C GLY A 31 9.31 9.73 29.94
N GLN A 32 10.42 10.10 29.30
CA GLN A 32 11.39 9.21 28.67
C GLN A 32 12.31 8.60 29.73
N ARG A 33 12.37 7.27 29.86
CA ARG A 33 13.44 6.62 30.63
C ARG A 33 14.66 6.42 29.73
N VAL A 34 15.74 7.13 30.06
CA VAL A 34 17.09 6.87 29.56
C VAL A 34 17.72 5.80 30.46
N SER A 35 18.45 4.86 29.86
CA SER A 35 19.43 4.03 30.57
C SER A 35 20.83 4.54 30.21
N GLU A 36 21.54 5.08 31.18
CA GLU A 36 22.96 5.42 31.04
C GLU A 36 23.82 4.29 31.62
N GLU A 37 24.62 3.66 30.77
CA GLU A 37 25.96 3.19 31.14
C GLU A 37 26.91 3.67 30.04
N GLY A 38 28.11 4.15 30.42
CA GLY A 38 29.00 4.77 29.43
C GLY A 38 30.44 4.96 29.90
N LEU A 39 31.31 5.18 28.91
CA LEU A 39 32.73 5.58 28.97
C LEU A 39 32.93 6.39 27.66
N GLN A 40 33.40 7.65 27.62
CA GLN A 40 34.78 8.12 27.90
C GLN A 40 35.85 7.27 27.18
N LYS A 41 36.81 7.78 26.40
CA LYS A 41 37.30 9.13 25.99
C LYS A 41 38.17 8.92 24.71
N ASP A 42 38.58 9.86 23.84
CA ASP A 42 38.55 11.33 23.64
C ASP A 42 38.56 11.57 22.09
N GLY A 43 38.48 12.77 21.48
CA GLY A 43 38.39 14.14 21.98
C GLY A 43 39.38 15.13 21.29
N SER A 44 39.20 15.46 20.00
CA SER A 44 40.00 16.49 19.28
C SER A 44 39.23 17.21 18.15
N VAL A 45 39.64 18.44 17.81
CA VAL A 45 38.99 19.32 16.81
C VAL A 45 39.99 19.90 15.81
N SER A 46 39.79 19.60 14.53
CA SER A 46 40.16 20.40 13.34
C SER A 46 39.42 19.76 12.14
N GLY A 47 38.91 20.45 11.13
CA GLY A 47 39.14 21.83 10.72
C GLY A 47 39.96 21.85 9.42
N ASN A 48 39.26 21.95 8.28
CA ASN A 48 39.68 22.42 6.94
C ASN A 48 38.45 22.25 6.01
N GLN A 49 37.85 23.32 5.47
CA GLN A 49 38.30 24.25 4.41
C GLN A 49 38.01 23.73 2.98
N ASN A 50 37.26 24.55 2.23
CA ASN A 50 36.96 24.35 0.81
C ASN A 50 38.23 24.49 -0.04
N LEU A 51 38.25 23.85 -1.21
CA LEU A 51 39.07 24.29 -2.34
C LEU A 51 38.28 24.11 -3.65
N SER A 52 37.75 25.22 -4.16
CA SER A 52 37.44 25.33 -5.59
C SER A 52 38.74 25.31 -6.37
N VAL A 53 38.74 24.69 -7.55
CA VAL A 53 39.80 24.90 -8.55
C VAL A 53 39.13 25.36 -9.83
N GLU A 54 39.02 26.68 -9.97
CA GLU A 54 38.89 27.32 -11.28
C GLU A 54 40.27 27.26 -11.94
N SER A 55 40.31 26.98 -13.26
CA SER A 55 41.56 26.94 -14.01
C SER A 55 41.38 27.56 -15.40
N ASP A 56 41.50 28.89 -15.46
CA ASP A 56 41.69 29.60 -16.72
C ASP A 56 43.00 29.14 -17.39
N VAL A 57 42.95 28.94 -18.71
CA VAL A 57 44.13 28.77 -19.56
C VAL A 57 43.87 29.50 -20.89
N ASP A 58 44.13 30.81 -20.90
CA ASP A 58 44.22 31.60 -22.13
C ASP A 58 45.53 31.30 -22.88
N ILE A 59 45.44 30.76 -24.09
CA ILE A 59 46.49 30.87 -25.13
C ILE A 59 45.82 31.12 -26.48
N ASP A 60 46.28 32.18 -27.16
CA ASP A 60 45.79 32.68 -28.45
C ASP A 60 46.37 31.91 -29.68
N ALA A 61 45.83 32.25 -30.86
CA ALA A 61 46.34 32.05 -32.22
C ALA A 61 45.95 30.74 -32.97
N GLY A 62 45.16 30.93 -34.03
CA GLY A 62 45.77 30.76 -35.35
C GLY A 62 45.34 29.61 -36.29
N ALA A 63 44.03 29.47 -36.54
CA ALA A 63 43.46 29.10 -37.85
C ALA A 63 43.66 27.67 -38.47
N THR A 64 42.81 27.41 -39.47
CA THR A 64 42.76 26.26 -40.39
C THR A 64 42.28 24.91 -39.84
N ALA A 65 41.68 24.11 -40.73
CA ALA A 65 40.81 22.99 -40.38
C ALA A 65 41.35 21.64 -40.86
N THR A 66 41.02 20.57 -40.12
CA THR A 66 40.97 19.21 -40.65
C THR A 66 39.89 18.43 -39.91
N ALA A 67 38.87 17.97 -40.62
CA ALA A 67 37.84 17.12 -40.03
C ALA A 67 38.43 15.73 -39.72
N LYS A 68 38.47 15.34 -38.44
CA LYS A 68 38.77 13.96 -38.04
C LYS A 68 37.47 13.18 -37.89
N THR A 69 37.43 12.01 -38.52
CA THR A 69 36.29 11.07 -38.48
C THR A 69 36.07 10.54 -37.06
N THR A 70 35.06 11.07 -36.37
CA THR A 70 34.53 10.43 -35.17
C THR A 70 33.60 9.30 -35.62
N THR A 71 34.13 8.07 -35.65
CA THR A 71 33.28 6.88 -35.83
C THR A 71 32.39 6.72 -34.61
N THR A 72 31.14 7.16 -34.71
CA THR A 72 30.14 6.96 -33.66
C THR A 72 29.79 5.48 -33.55
N THR A 73 30.53 4.74 -32.72
CA THR A 73 30.12 3.42 -32.26
C THR A 73 28.67 3.53 -31.74
N PRO A 74 27.71 2.74 -32.24
CA PRO A 74 26.39 2.71 -31.65
C PRO A 74 26.55 2.21 -30.22
N ALA A 75 26.25 3.06 -29.23
CA ALA A 75 26.17 2.62 -27.86
C ALA A 75 25.07 1.56 -27.80
N THR A 76 25.44 0.31 -27.52
CA THR A 76 24.47 -0.73 -27.17
C THR A 76 23.87 -0.33 -25.84
N THR A 77 22.78 0.44 -25.91
CA THR A 77 21.97 0.81 -24.74
C THR A 77 21.29 -0.46 -24.26
N THR A 78 22.00 -1.25 -23.45
CA THR A 78 21.42 -2.32 -22.65
C THR A 78 20.28 -1.69 -21.87
N ALA A 79 19.05 -2.01 -22.26
CA ALA A 79 17.87 -1.37 -21.71
C ALA A 79 17.73 -1.79 -20.25
N ALA A 80 18.19 -0.94 -19.34
CA ALA A 80 18.11 -1.18 -17.91
C ALA A 80 16.65 -1.47 -17.55
N THR A 81 16.42 -2.63 -16.94
CA THR A 81 15.11 -3.20 -16.63
C THR A 81 14.46 -2.46 -15.47
N ALA A 82 14.05 -1.22 -15.72
CA ALA A 82 13.60 -0.31 -14.69
C ALA A 82 12.33 -0.81 -13.98
N ALA A 83 12.35 -0.70 -12.65
CA ALA A 83 11.20 -0.92 -11.78
C ALA A 83 10.02 -0.01 -12.15
N ALA A 84 8.84 -0.32 -11.60
CA ALA A 84 7.60 0.41 -11.83
C ALA A 84 7.76 1.90 -11.52
N THR A 85 7.35 2.73 -12.47
CA THR A 85 7.14 4.16 -12.26
C THR A 85 6.06 4.38 -11.20
N ASP A 86 6.07 5.57 -10.59
CA ASP A 86 5.02 5.96 -9.63
C ASP A 86 3.62 6.02 -10.25
N GLN A 87 3.51 6.10 -11.58
CA GLN A 87 2.22 5.97 -12.25
C GLN A 87 1.78 4.50 -12.31
N GLU A 88 2.66 3.60 -12.76
CA GLU A 88 2.38 2.14 -12.77
C GLU A 88 2.06 1.59 -11.39
N LYS A 89 2.71 2.08 -10.31
CA LYS A 89 2.37 1.74 -8.91
C LYS A 89 0.95 2.14 -8.55
N ARG A 90 0.51 3.36 -8.93
CA ARG A 90 -0.86 3.84 -8.68
C ARG A 90 -1.89 3.04 -9.46
N ASP A 91 -1.59 2.66 -10.70
CA ASP A 91 -2.46 1.79 -11.49
C ASP A 91 -2.56 0.37 -10.90
N LEU A 92 -1.46 -0.20 -10.40
CA LEU A 92 -1.45 -1.49 -9.68
C LEU A 92 -2.24 -1.44 -8.38
N ILE A 93 -2.11 -0.37 -7.59
CA ILE A 93 -2.87 -0.21 -6.33
C ILE A 93 -4.35 0.07 -6.61
N GLY A 94 -4.66 0.80 -7.68
CA GLY A 94 -6.03 0.96 -8.15
C GLY A 94 -6.68 -0.36 -8.57
N HIS A 95 -5.93 -1.24 -9.26
CA HIS A 95 -6.39 -2.59 -9.60
C HIS A 95 -6.57 -3.47 -8.35
N TYR A 96 -5.58 -3.49 -7.45
CA TYR A 96 -5.68 -4.16 -6.16
C TYR A 96 -6.90 -3.69 -5.35
N ALA A 97 -7.20 -2.38 -5.39
CA ALA A 97 -8.34 -1.80 -4.70
C ALA A 97 -9.70 -2.24 -5.26
N ASP A 98 -9.83 -2.55 -6.57
CA ASP A 98 -11.06 -3.14 -7.12
C ASP A 98 -11.30 -4.54 -6.50
N LEU A 99 -10.27 -5.39 -6.52
CA LEU A 99 -10.32 -6.75 -5.97
C LEU A 99 -10.64 -6.72 -4.46
N PHE A 100 -9.92 -5.86 -3.73
CA PHE A 100 -10.05 -5.65 -2.29
C PHE A 100 -11.44 -5.13 -1.91
N PHE A 101 -11.95 -4.13 -2.64
CA PHE A 101 -13.32 -3.64 -2.50
C PHE A 101 -14.34 -4.77 -2.65
N HIS A 102 -14.28 -5.53 -3.75
CA HIS A 102 -15.23 -6.61 -4.00
C HIS A 102 -15.19 -7.73 -2.94
N HIS A 103 -14.00 -8.07 -2.42
CA HIS A 103 -13.84 -9.05 -1.34
C HIS A 103 -14.46 -8.58 -0.03
N PHE A 104 -14.13 -7.37 0.41
CA PHE A 104 -14.53 -6.89 1.74
C PHE A 104 -16.02 -6.52 1.86
N ARG A 105 -16.76 -6.35 0.75
CA ARG A 105 -18.23 -6.14 0.75
C ARG A 105 -19.06 -7.30 1.32
N ARG A 106 -18.46 -8.45 1.61
CA ARG A 106 -19.10 -9.55 2.34
C ARG A 106 -19.25 -9.29 3.84
N HIS A 107 -18.39 -8.44 4.44
CA HIS A 107 -18.38 -8.14 5.87
C HIS A 107 -19.39 -7.03 6.23
N ARG A 108 -20.69 -7.28 6.02
CA ARG A 108 -21.74 -6.24 6.17
C ARG A 108 -22.10 -5.98 7.63
N ASP A 109 -22.14 -4.71 8.02
CA ASP A 109 -22.81 -4.23 9.23
C ASP A 109 -24.25 -3.75 8.94
N PRO A 110 -25.15 -3.71 9.94
CA PRO A 110 -26.55 -3.30 9.74
C PRO A 110 -26.78 -1.82 9.37
N LEU A 111 -25.71 -1.00 9.33
CA LEU A 111 -25.77 0.43 9.04
C LEU A 111 -24.91 0.82 7.82
N GLU A 112 -24.54 -0.18 7.00
CA GLU A 112 -23.80 -0.07 5.74
C GLU A 112 -22.45 0.68 5.83
N ARG A 113 -21.92 0.87 7.04
CA ARG A 113 -20.69 1.62 7.31
C ARG A 113 -19.48 0.97 6.65
N MET A 114 -19.45 -0.35 6.56
CA MET A 114 -18.40 -1.07 5.83
C MET A 114 -18.46 -0.80 4.33
N ASP A 115 -19.65 -0.65 3.75
CA ASP A 115 -19.79 -0.29 2.32
C ASP A 115 -19.29 1.15 2.06
N VAL A 116 -19.48 2.06 3.03
CA VAL A 116 -18.87 3.41 3.02
C VAL A 116 -17.35 3.35 3.13
N VAL A 117 -16.78 2.60 4.08
CA VAL A 117 -15.32 2.45 4.24
C VAL A 117 -14.68 1.82 2.99
N ASN A 118 -15.33 0.81 2.42
CA ASN A 118 -14.92 0.17 1.17
C ASN A 118 -14.92 1.16 0.00
N HIS A 119 -16.02 1.91 -0.22
CA HIS A 119 -16.10 2.89 -1.32
C HIS A 119 -15.10 4.04 -1.19
N GLU A 120 -14.88 4.56 0.01
CA GLU A 120 -13.96 5.69 0.24
C GLU A 120 -12.51 5.29 -0.05
N ILE A 121 -12.06 4.12 0.44
CA ILE A 121 -10.70 3.62 0.20
C ILE A 121 -10.52 3.18 -1.26
N TRP A 122 -11.54 2.61 -1.89
CA TRP A 122 -11.57 2.37 -3.33
C TRP A 122 -11.43 3.67 -4.14
N GLY A 123 -12.17 4.73 -3.79
CA GLY A 123 -12.09 6.04 -4.44
C GLY A 123 -10.70 6.66 -4.33
N ARG A 124 -10.15 6.69 -3.11
CA ARG A 124 -8.77 7.19 -2.83
C ARG A 124 -7.70 6.43 -3.61
N ALA A 125 -7.89 5.13 -3.84
CA ALA A 125 -6.96 4.30 -4.60
C ALA A 125 -7.13 4.43 -6.12
N LYS A 126 -8.36 4.31 -6.63
CA LYS A 126 -8.67 4.18 -8.06
C LYS A 126 -8.78 5.52 -8.78
N LEU A 127 -9.43 6.49 -8.13
CA LEU A 127 -9.79 7.79 -8.71
C LEU A 127 -8.76 8.85 -8.34
N ASP A 128 -8.53 9.07 -7.05
CA ASP A 128 -7.54 10.05 -6.56
C ASP A 128 -6.09 9.60 -6.77
N ARG A 129 -5.89 8.29 -7.03
CA ARG A 129 -4.57 7.66 -7.23
C ARG A 129 -3.60 7.95 -6.08
N ARG A 130 -4.12 8.03 -4.85
CA ARG A 130 -3.44 8.63 -3.68
C ARG A 130 -2.24 7.84 -3.19
N TYR A 131 -2.28 6.52 -3.30
CA TYR A 131 -1.30 5.59 -2.71
C TYR A 131 -0.08 5.29 -3.60
N LEU A 132 1.06 5.01 -2.96
CA LEU A 132 2.28 4.49 -3.60
C LEU A 132 2.72 3.11 -3.08
N SER A 133 2.04 2.58 -2.05
CA SER A 133 2.19 1.19 -1.59
C SER A 133 0.86 0.65 -1.06
N ILE A 134 0.68 -0.67 -1.13
CA ILE A 134 -0.48 -1.34 -0.52
C ILE A 134 -0.48 -1.21 1.01
N CYS A 135 0.68 -1.07 1.65
CA CYS A 135 0.79 -0.84 3.08
C CYS A 135 0.13 0.48 3.51
N ALA A 136 0.27 1.55 2.72
CA ALA A 136 -0.42 2.81 2.98
C ALA A 136 -1.95 2.68 2.87
N LEU A 137 -2.43 1.92 1.88
CA LEU A 137 -3.85 1.60 1.70
C LEU A 137 -4.39 0.79 2.90
N HIS A 138 -3.71 -0.29 3.28
CA HIS A 138 -4.11 -1.14 4.41
C HIS A 138 -4.13 -0.37 5.74
N ALA A 139 -3.16 0.51 5.99
CA ALA A 139 -3.11 1.31 7.20
C ALA A 139 -4.28 2.31 7.29
N GLU A 140 -4.64 2.98 6.19
CA GLU A 140 -5.78 3.89 6.15
C GLU A 140 -7.12 3.14 6.22
N TYR A 141 -7.22 1.97 5.58
CA TYR A 141 -8.38 1.08 5.66
C TYR A 141 -8.62 0.56 7.09
N PHE A 142 -7.57 0.08 7.78
CA PHE A 142 -7.63 -0.33 9.18
C PHE A 142 -8.08 0.81 10.09
N LEU A 143 -7.52 2.01 9.89
CA LEU A 143 -7.88 3.20 10.66
C LEU A 143 -9.35 3.58 10.47
N MET A 144 -9.86 3.52 9.23
CA MET A 144 -11.27 3.80 8.93
C MET A 144 -12.20 2.74 9.52
N MET A 145 -11.93 1.44 9.34
CA MET A 145 -12.71 0.36 9.98
C MET A 145 -12.78 0.54 11.51
N SER A 146 -11.65 0.82 12.15
CA SER A 146 -11.54 0.97 13.62
C SER A 146 -12.27 2.20 14.17
N GLN A 147 -12.65 3.14 13.32
CA GLN A 147 -13.50 4.28 13.66
C GLN A 147 -14.97 3.98 13.37
N TYR A 148 -15.29 3.55 12.14
CA TYR A 148 -16.66 3.38 11.66
C TYR A 148 -17.37 2.16 12.28
N LEU A 149 -16.66 1.03 12.42
CA LEU A 149 -17.21 -0.25 12.91
C LEU A 149 -17.06 -0.44 14.42
N ARG A 150 -16.62 0.59 15.17
CA ARG A 150 -16.46 0.55 16.63
C ARG A 150 -17.71 0.09 17.40
N HIS A 151 -18.89 0.28 16.83
CA HIS A 151 -20.18 -0.09 17.41
C HIS A 151 -20.75 -1.40 16.83
N THR A 152 -19.94 -2.18 16.11
CA THR A 152 -20.32 -3.47 15.52
C THR A 152 -19.11 -4.42 15.62
N PRO A 153 -18.75 -4.84 16.86
CA PRO A 153 -17.47 -5.49 17.14
C PRO A 153 -17.27 -6.79 16.36
N ASP A 154 -18.32 -7.59 16.16
CA ASP A 154 -18.23 -8.88 15.46
C ASP A 154 -17.83 -8.70 13.98
N VAL A 155 -18.34 -7.65 13.33
CA VAL A 155 -17.99 -7.30 11.94
C VAL A 155 -16.58 -6.70 11.88
N LEU A 156 -16.20 -5.88 12.86
CA LEU A 156 -14.84 -5.34 12.98
C LEU A 156 -13.81 -6.46 13.21
N GLU A 157 -14.08 -7.43 14.08
CA GLU A 157 -13.19 -8.57 14.31
C GLU A 157 -13.08 -9.44 13.05
N SER A 158 -14.22 -9.77 12.43
CA SER A 158 -14.29 -10.54 11.19
C SER A 158 -13.49 -9.89 10.05
N ALA A 159 -13.61 -8.57 9.88
CA ALA A 159 -12.89 -7.82 8.85
C ALA A 159 -11.41 -7.62 9.19
N CYS A 160 -11.05 -7.35 10.45
CA CYS A 160 -9.64 -7.28 10.88
C CYS A 160 -8.92 -8.63 10.72
N ARG A 161 -9.57 -9.73 11.07
CA ARG A 161 -9.05 -11.10 10.89
C ARG A 161 -8.77 -11.43 9.43
N GLU A 162 -9.62 -10.95 8.51
CA GLU A 162 -9.37 -11.11 7.08
C GLU A 162 -8.29 -10.16 6.57
N LEU A 163 -8.25 -8.91 7.04
CA LEU A 163 -7.21 -7.93 6.70
C LEU A 163 -5.81 -8.42 7.14
N SER A 164 -5.70 -9.10 8.28
CA SER A 164 -4.43 -9.69 8.74
C SER A 164 -3.77 -10.55 7.66
N LYS A 165 -4.52 -11.39 6.94
CA LYS A 165 -3.98 -12.20 5.83
C LYS A 165 -3.20 -11.38 4.81
N PHE A 166 -3.74 -10.22 4.42
CA PHE A 166 -3.13 -9.31 3.45
C PHE A 166 -1.97 -8.50 4.05
N LEU A 167 -2.08 -8.09 5.32
CA LEU A 167 -1.03 -7.40 6.06
C LEU A 167 0.20 -8.29 6.30
N ASP A 168 -0.01 -9.56 6.64
CA ASP A 168 1.04 -10.50 7.02
C ASP A 168 1.93 -10.90 5.83
N VAL A 169 1.41 -10.81 4.59
CA VAL A 169 2.17 -11.17 3.38
C VAL A 169 2.57 -10.03 2.46
N GLN A 170 2.06 -8.80 2.64
CA GLN A 170 2.35 -7.65 1.76
C GLN A 170 3.85 -7.41 1.52
N GLN A 171 4.69 -7.68 2.53
CA GLN A 171 6.13 -7.44 2.48
C GLN A 171 6.89 -8.38 1.53
N TYR A 172 6.35 -9.56 1.23
CA TYR A 172 7.01 -10.55 0.39
C TYR A 172 6.73 -10.32 -1.09
N TRP A 173 5.48 -10.02 -1.46
CA TRP A 173 5.08 -9.96 -2.87
C TRP A 173 5.11 -8.55 -3.48
N TRP A 174 4.83 -7.50 -2.72
CA TRP A 174 4.76 -6.14 -3.27
C TRP A 174 6.13 -5.62 -3.76
N PRO A 175 7.27 -5.82 -3.06
CA PRO A 175 8.58 -5.43 -3.56
C PRO A 175 8.94 -6.15 -4.87
N LEU A 176 8.62 -7.44 -4.98
CA LEU A 176 8.85 -8.19 -6.23
C LEU A 176 7.96 -7.62 -7.35
N CYS A 177 6.68 -7.38 -7.08
CA CYS A 177 5.73 -6.83 -8.04
C CYS A 177 6.20 -5.50 -8.64
N VAL A 178 6.61 -4.53 -7.80
CA VAL A 178 7.06 -3.23 -8.31
C VAL A 178 8.43 -3.29 -9.00
N ASN A 179 9.29 -4.25 -8.63
CA ASN A 179 10.63 -4.37 -9.23
C ASN A 179 10.67 -5.22 -10.52
N LEU A 180 9.55 -5.84 -10.94
CA LEU A 180 9.52 -6.52 -12.24
C LEU A 180 9.86 -5.55 -13.39
N PRO A 181 10.59 -5.98 -14.44
CA PRO A 181 10.99 -5.13 -15.55
C PRO A 181 9.86 -4.34 -16.22
N THR A 182 10.19 -3.16 -16.76
CA THR A 182 9.20 -2.20 -17.33
C THR A 182 8.40 -2.73 -18.51
N SER A 183 8.90 -3.74 -19.22
CA SER A 183 8.18 -4.47 -20.28
C SER A 183 7.00 -5.32 -19.76
N SER A 184 6.75 -5.33 -18.45
CA SER A 184 5.92 -6.35 -17.79
C SER A 184 4.76 -5.81 -16.93
N GLN A 185 4.24 -4.60 -17.17
CA GLN A 185 3.08 -4.08 -16.40
C GLN A 185 1.87 -5.05 -16.41
N ALA A 186 1.66 -5.82 -17.49
CA ALA A 186 0.67 -6.90 -17.53
C ALA A 186 1.02 -8.11 -16.62
N ARG A 187 2.30 -8.44 -16.46
CA ARG A 187 2.80 -9.46 -15.50
C ARG A 187 2.68 -8.98 -14.06
N ARG A 188 2.90 -7.68 -13.80
CA ARG A 188 2.66 -7.05 -12.49
C ARG A 188 1.18 -7.12 -12.11
N LEU A 189 0.27 -6.81 -13.04
CA LEU A 189 -1.18 -6.99 -12.84
C LEU A 189 -1.55 -8.46 -12.59
N ALA A 190 -1.07 -9.39 -13.43
CA ALA A 190 -1.34 -10.82 -13.24
C ALA A 190 -0.77 -11.38 -11.93
N LEU A 191 0.33 -10.80 -11.40
CA LEU A 191 0.84 -11.11 -10.07
C LEU A 191 -0.08 -10.57 -8.96
N VAL A 192 -0.59 -9.35 -9.10
CA VAL A 192 -1.59 -8.79 -8.17
C VAL A 192 -2.82 -9.71 -8.13
N ASP A 193 -3.33 -10.14 -9.28
CA ASP A 193 -4.43 -11.11 -9.37
C ASP A 193 -4.08 -12.42 -8.67
N ALA A 194 -2.96 -13.07 -9.04
CA ALA A 194 -2.56 -14.37 -8.52
C ALA A 194 -2.33 -14.39 -7.00
N VAL A 195 -1.74 -13.34 -6.44
CA VAL A 195 -1.57 -13.22 -4.99
C VAL A 195 -2.90 -12.91 -4.31
N PHE A 196 -3.73 -12.02 -4.88
CA PHE A 196 -5.02 -11.69 -4.29
C PHE A 196 -5.94 -12.93 -4.23
N GLU A 197 -6.03 -13.70 -5.32
CA GLU A 197 -6.75 -14.97 -5.40
C GLU A 197 -6.29 -15.99 -4.35
N ARG A 198 -4.98 -16.03 -4.07
CA ARG A 198 -4.42 -16.94 -3.06
C ARG A 198 -4.69 -16.48 -1.63
N VAL A 199 -4.51 -15.19 -1.34
CA VAL A 199 -4.64 -14.62 0.02
C VAL A 199 -6.10 -14.52 0.47
N ARG A 200 -7.03 -14.36 -0.48
CA ARG A 200 -8.48 -14.31 -0.20
C ARG A 200 -9.11 -15.66 0.17
N ASP A 201 -8.38 -16.77 0.00
CA ASP A 201 -8.91 -18.12 0.28
C ASP A 201 -9.33 -18.25 1.76
N PRO A 202 -10.46 -18.92 2.07
CA PRO A 202 -10.87 -19.15 3.45
C PRO A 202 -9.83 -19.88 4.32
N ASN A 203 -9.04 -20.78 3.70
CA ASN A 203 -8.06 -21.67 4.33
C ASN A 203 -6.62 -21.18 4.14
N PHE A 204 -6.41 -19.91 3.75
CA PHE A 204 -5.10 -19.35 3.47
C PHE A 204 -4.11 -19.50 4.64
N ASP A 205 -3.01 -20.21 4.39
CA ASP A 205 -1.92 -20.44 5.34
C ASP A 205 -0.75 -19.47 5.06
N VAL A 206 -0.57 -18.52 5.99
CA VAL A 206 0.51 -17.52 5.99
C VAL A 206 1.89 -18.19 6.10
N ALA A 207 2.03 -19.25 6.92
CA ALA A 207 3.31 -19.92 7.12
C ALA A 207 3.71 -20.74 5.88
N ALA A 208 2.75 -21.38 5.21
CA ALA A 208 2.99 -22.04 3.92
C ALA A 208 3.42 -21.04 2.84
N PHE A 209 2.74 -19.89 2.75
CA PHE A 209 3.11 -18.81 1.81
C PHE A 209 4.52 -18.27 2.08
N GLN A 210 4.89 -18.07 3.35
CA GLN A 210 6.23 -17.62 3.75
C GLN A 210 7.30 -18.69 3.49
N ALA A 211 6.99 -19.98 3.70
CA ALA A 211 7.90 -21.08 3.41
C ALA A 211 8.18 -21.24 1.91
N GLU A 212 7.16 -21.11 1.06
CA GLU A 212 7.34 -21.08 -0.40
C GLU A 212 8.18 -19.88 -0.85
N TYR A 213 7.92 -18.68 -0.31
CA TYR A 213 8.77 -17.51 -0.59
C TYR A 213 10.24 -17.81 -0.22
N ALA A 214 10.50 -18.32 0.99
CA ALA A 214 11.84 -18.62 1.45
C ALA A 214 12.53 -19.74 0.62
N ALA A 215 11.76 -20.69 0.08
CA ALA A 215 12.28 -21.77 -0.76
C ALA A 215 12.60 -21.32 -2.21
N SER A 216 11.87 -20.33 -2.74
CA SER A 216 12.11 -19.76 -4.07
C SER A 216 13.05 -18.54 -4.09
N HIS A 217 13.39 -17.97 -2.93
CA HIS A 217 14.23 -16.77 -2.86
C HIS A 217 15.74 -17.10 -2.97
N SER A 218 16.22 -17.19 -4.21
CA SER A 218 17.65 -17.25 -4.53
C SER A 218 18.38 -15.94 -4.18
N GLU A 219 19.70 -16.03 -3.92
CA GLU A 219 20.58 -14.86 -3.85
C GLU A 219 20.74 -14.17 -5.22
N ASP A 220 20.55 -14.92 -6.32
CA ASP A 220 20.30 -14.32 -7.63
C ASP A 220 18.84 -13.85 -7.70
N PHE A 221 18.67 -12.54 -7.63
CA PHE A 221 17.36 -11.89 -7.62
C PHE A 221 16.55 -12.20 -8.88
N ASP A 222 17.17 -12.28 -10.06
CA ASP A 222 16.42 -12.49 -11.30
C ASP A 222 15.95 -13.94 -11.45
N GLU A 223 16.78 -14.93 -11.05
CA GLU A 223 16.39 -16.35 -11.07
C GLU A 223 15.29 -16.66 -10.04
N GLY A 224 15.49 -16.26 -8.77
CA GLY A 224 14.51 -16.52 -7.71
C GLY A 224 13.17 -15.81 -7.93
N VAL A 225 13.19 -14.62 -8.54
CA VAL A 225 11.96 -13.90 -8.93
C VAL A 225 11.27 -14.59 -10.11
N VAL A 226 11.99 -15.17 -11.07
CA VAL A 226 11.36 -15.93 -12.16
C VAL A 226 10.63 -17.17 -11.63
N ASP A 227 11.24 -17.93 -10.72
CA ASP A 227 10.65 -19.16 -10.16
C ASP A 227 9.42 -18.89 -9.30
N ILE A 228 9.49 -17.94 -8.36
CA ILE A 228 8.36 -17.62 -7.48
C ILE A 228 7.16 -17.05 -8.28
N LEU A 229 7.42 -16.27 -9.33
CA LEU A 229 6.39 -15.82 -10.27
C LEU A 229 5.75 -16.98 -11.02
N HIS A 230 6.55 -17.95 -11.50
CA HIS A 230 5.99 -19.11 -12.18
C HIS A 230 5.16 -19.98 -11.23
N ALA A 231 5.61 -20.22 -10.01
CA ALA A 231 4.83 -20.94 -8.99
C ALA A 231 3.45 -20.27 -8.76
N TRP A 232 3.44 -18.97 -8.44
CA TRP A 232 2.20 -18.27 -8.10
C TRP A 232 1.26 -18.07 -9.31
N LEU A 233 1.77 -17.75 -10.49
CA LEU A 233 0.96 -17.62 -11.71
C LEU A 233 0.37 -18.97 -12.16
N ASN A 234 1.12 -20.07 -12.03
CA ASN A 234 0.63 -21.41 -12.36
C ASN A 234 -0.46 -21.89 -11.38
N VAL A 235 -0.33 -21.60 -10.08
CA VAL A 235 -1.36 -21.91 -9.07
C VAL A 235 -2.65 -21.14 -9.36
N ALA A 236 -2.57 -19.85 -9.69
CA ALA A 236 -3.74 -19.06 -10.07
C ALA A 236 -4.41 -19.59 -11.36
N ALA A 237 -3.62 -20.01 -12.35
CA ALA A 237 -4.14 -20.62 -13.58
C ALA A 237 -4.87 -21.97 -13.32
N ALA A 238 -4.40 -22.77 -12.35
CA ALA A 238 -5.07 -24.00 -11.93
C ALA A 238 -6.42 -23.72 -11.24
N ALA A 239 -6.45 -22.80 -10.27
CA ALA A 239 -7.67 -22.41 -9.56
C ALA A 239 -8.75 -21.82 -10.51
N GLY A 240 -8.34 -21.01 -11.49
CA GLY A 240 -9.23 -20.51 -12.55
C GLY A 240 -9.73 -21.57 -13.55
N GLY A 241 -9.18 -22.78 -13.52
CA GLY A 241 -9.57 -23.90 -14.37
C GLY A 241 -10.77 -24.68 -13.82
N GLU A 242 -10.78 -25.00 -12.53
CA GLU A 242 -11.86 -25.81 -11.91
C GLU A 242 -13.21 -25.07 -11.92
N ALA A 243 -13.19 -23.74 -11.72
CA ALA A 243 -14.37 -22.88 -11.75
C ALA A 243 -15.10 -22.82 -13.12
N ARG A 244 -14.57 -23.47 -14.17
CA ARG A 244 -15.16 -23.51 -15.53
C ARG A 244 -15.73 -24.87 -15.94
N ASN A 245 -15.62 -25.91 -15.10
CA ASN A 245 -16.09 -27.28 -15.42
C ASN A 245 -17.27 -27.73 -14.54
N ILE A 246 -18.20 -26.82 -14.24
CA ILE A 246 -19.50 -27.13 -13.64
C ILE A 246 -20.58 -26.54 -14.56
N HIS A 247 -21.18 -27.39 -15.40
CA HIS A 247 -22.14 -26.96 -16.42
C HIS A 247 -23.19 -28.02 -16.76
#